data_AF-A0A2V5Z4Y8-F1
#
_entry.id   AF-A0A2V5Z4Y8-F1
#
_cell.length_a   1.000
_cell.length_b   1.000
_cell.length_c   1.000
_cell.angle_alpha   90.00
_cell.angle_beta   90.00
_cell.angle_gamma   90.00
#
_symmetry.space_group_name_H-M   'P 1'
#
loop_
_entity.id
_entity.type
_entity.pdbx_description
1 polymer ?
#
loop_
_entity_poly.entity_id
_entity_poly.type
_entity_poly.pdbx_seq_one_letter_code
_entity_poly.pdbx_strand_id
1 'polypeptide(L)'
;MKSAYELAMERLEKNSPSVALTEDQKKEIAEVDSVCRAKTAEKELFLKDQIRKAQVAGKFKEVELLEKQLSSETRRLQEECEVKKEKLRASFAAG
;
A
#
# COMPACT_ATOMS: atom_id res chain seq x y z
N MET A 1 -14.91 35.98 -3.79
CA MET A 1 -13.49 36.23 -3.46
C MET A 1 -12.86 34.87 -3.21
N LYS A 2 -11.81 34.47 -3.93
CA LYS A 2 -11.13 33.19 -3.66
C LYS A 2 -10.38 33.28 -2.32
N SER A 3 -10.32 32.19 -1.58
CA SER A 3 -9.56 32.12 -0.33
C SER A 3 -8.05 32.15 -0.62
N ALA A 4 -7.26 32.53 0.38
CA ALA A 4 -5.79 32.52 0.28
C ALA A 4 -5.23 31.12 -0.02
N TYR A 5 -5.92 30.06 0.45
CA TYR A 5 -5.56 28.67 0.18
C TYR A 5 -5.76 28.31 -1.30
N GLU A 6 -6.91 28.67 -1.87
CA GLU A 6 -7.21 28.44 -3.29
C GLU A 6 -6.22 29.20 -4.19
N LEU A 7 -5.86 30.43 -3.81
CA LEU A 7 -4.87 31.23 -4.55
C LEU A 7 -3.45 30.62 -4.47
N ALA A 8 -3.10 30.00 -3.34
CA ALA A 8 -1.83 29.31 -3.17
C ALA A 8 -1.77 28.01 -3.97
N MET A 9 -2.87 27.24 -4.00
CA MET A 9 -3.00 26.02 -4.81
C MET A 9 -2.95 26.33 -6.32
N GLU A 10 -3.62 27.39 -6.77
CA GLU A 10 -3.61 27.80 -8.19
C GLU A 10 -2.21 28.27 -8.65
N ARG A 11 -1.42 28.87 -7.74
CA ARG A 11 -0.01 29.24 -8.01
C ARG A 11 0.91 28.02 -8.01
N LEU A 12 0.64 27.05 -7.14
CA LEU A 12 1.38 25.79 -7.08
C LEU A 12 1.17 24.98 -8.36
N GLU A 13 -0.07 24.80 -8.81
CA GLU A 13 -0.41 24.12 -10.08
C GLU A 13 0.25 24.80 -11.29
N LYS A 14 0.36 26.14 -11.31
CA LYS A 14 1.01 26.88 -12.40
C LYS A 14 2.54 26.73 -12.42
N ASN A 15 3.18 26.62 -11.26
CA ASN A 15 4.64 26.58 -11.12
C ASN A 15 5.21 25.15 -11.11
N SER A 16 4.39 24.18 -10.75
CA SER A 16 4.70 22.75 -10.78
C SER A 16 3.39 22.05 -11.05
N PRO A 17 3.04 21.80 -12.32
CA PRO A 17 1.81 21.09 -12.66
C PRO A 17 1.87 19.73 -11.99
N SER A 18 1.23 19.60 -10.82
CA SER A 18 0.86 18.29 -10.33
C SER A 18 -0.14 17.79 -11.36
N VAL A 19 0.08 16.57 -11.87
CA VAL A 19 -0.97 15.90 -12.62
C VAL A 19 -2.11 15.69 -11.61
N ALA A 20 -3.08 16.59 -11.63
CA ALA A 20 -4.24 16.51 -10.77
C ALA A 20 -5.01 15.27 -11.21
N LEU A 21 -5.00 14.24 -10.36
CA LEU A 21 -5.71 13.01 -10.65
C LEU A 21 -7.22 13.29 -10.67
N THR A 22 -7.91 12.74 -11.66
CA THR A 22 -9.38 12.76 -11.69
C THR A 22 -9.93 11.93 -10.52
N GLU A 23 -11.19 12.16 -10.16
CA GLU A 23 -11.84 11.37 -9.11
C GLU A 23 -11.84 9.87 -9.43
N ASP A 24 -11.94 9.50 -10.70
CA ASP A 24 -11.90 8.10 -11.10
C ASP A 24 -10.48 7.51 -11.00
N GLN A 25 -9.44 8.26 -11.38
CA GLN A 25 -8.05 7.86 -11.17
C GLN A 25 -7.72 7.69 -9.68
N LYS A 26 -8.25 8.56 -8.81
CA LYS A 26 -8.12 8.42 -7.35
C LYS A 26 -8.83 7.16 -6.85
N LYS A 27 -10.04 6.85 -7.33
CA LYS A 27 -10.76 5.63 -6.98
C LYS A 27 -9.99 4.37 -7.42
N GLU A 28 -9.41 4.36 -8.61
CA GLU A 28 -8.60 3.24 -9.09
C GLU A 28 -7.39 2.98 -8.20
N ILE A 29 -6.66 4.03 -7.79
CA ILE A 29 -5.55 3.89 -6.84
C ILE A 29 -6.06 3.37 -5.49
N ALA A 30 -7.18 3.91 -5.00
CA ALA A 30 -7.76 3.49 -3.72
C ALA A 30 -8.21 2.02 -3.73
N GLU A 31 -8.71 1.53 -4.87
CA GLU A 31 -9.06 0.13 -5.07
C GLU A 31 -7.82 -0.77 -5.02
N VAL A 32 -6.73 -0.39 -5.70
CA VAL A 32 -5.45 -1.10 -5.60
C VAL A 32 -4.98 -1.17 -4.15
N ASP A 33 -5.01 -0.03 -3.43
CA ASP A 33 -4.66 0.03 -2.01
C ASP A 33 -5.54 -0.89 -1.15
N SER A 34 -6.85 -0.94 -1.42
CA SER A 34 -7.79 -1.81 -0.72
C SER A 34 -7.46 -3.29 -0.91
N VAL A 35 -7.22 -3.70 -2.15
CA VAL A 35 -6.84 -5.07 -2.50
C VAL A 35 -5.50 -5.45 -1.87
N CYS A 36 -4.52 -4.54 -1.88
CA CYS A 36 -3.24 -4.79 -1.22
C CYS A 36 -3.41 -4.99 0.29
N ARG A 37 -4.16 -4.11 0.96
CA ARG A 37 -4.41 -4.22 2.40
C ARG A 37 -5.10 -5.53 2.76
N ALA A 38 -6.09 -5.94 1.96
CA ALA A 38 -6.78 -7.21 2.18
C ALA A 38 -5.81 -8.41 2.09
N LYS A 39 -4.95 -8.43 1.05
CA LYS A 39 -3.95 -9.50 0.86
C LYS A 39 -2.92 -9.55 1.99
N THR A 40 -2.44 -8.39 2.44
CA THR A 40 -1.52 -8.31 3.58
C THR A 40 -2.21 -8.81 4.85
N ALA A 41 -3.42 -8.36 5.14
CA ALA A 41 -4.17 -8.79 6.32
C ALA A 41 -4.43 -10.31 6.33
N GLU A 42 -4.81 -10.89 5.20
CA GLU A 42 -5.00 -12.33 5.05
C GLU A 42 -3.70 -13.10 5.36
N LYS A 43 -2.59 -12.69 4.76
CA LYS A 43 -1.28 -13.33 4.97
C LYS A 43 -0.82 -13.21 6.42
N GLU A 44 -0.97 -12.02 7.01
CA GLU A 44 -0.62 -11.78 8.40
C GLU A 44 -1.44 -12.63 9.36
N LEU A 45 -2.76 -12.71 9.17
CA LEU A 45 -3.63 -13.52 10.01
C LEU A 45 -3.22 -14.99 9.96
N PHE A 46 -2.97 -15.51 8.76
CA PHE A 46 -2.53 -16.89 8.56
C PHE A 46 -1.21 -17.20 9.27
N LEU A 47 -0.18 -16.37 9.10
CA LEU A 47 1.13 -16.61 9.71
C LEU A 47 1.10 -16.37 11.22
N LYS A 48 0.36 -15.38 11.72
CA LYS A 48 0.18 -15.14 13.17
C LYS A 48 -0.52 -16.31 13.85
N ASP A 49 -1.50 -16.94 13.19
CA ASP A 49 -2.14 -18.16 13.70
C ASP A 49 -1.16 -19.34 13.78
N GLN A 50 -0.32 -19.53 12.76
CA GLN A 50 0.73 -20.56 12.78
C GLN A 50 1.78 -20.30 13.87
N ILE A 51 2.23 -19.06 14.03
CA ILE A 51 3.16 -18.66 15.10
C ILE A 51 2.56 -19.03 16.46
N ARG A 52 1.29 -18.67 16.70
CA ARG A 52 0.61 -19.00 17.96
C ARG A 52 0.56 -20.51 18.19
N LYS A 53 0.23 -21.31 17.16
CA LYS A 53 0.22 -22.78 17.24
C LYS A 53 1.61 -23.35 17.58
N ALA A 54 2.67 -22.84 16.94
CA ALA A 54 4.05 -23.26 17.21
C ALA A 54 4.52 -22.86 18.61
N GLN A 55 4.13 -21.67 19.10
CA GLN A 55 4.39 -21.22 20.47
C GLN A 55 3.74 -22.15 21.51
N VAL A 56 2.45 -22.47 21.35
CA VAL A 56 1.74 -23.40 22.25
C VAL A 56 2.37 -24.80 22.23
N ALA A 57 2.88 -25.23 21.08
CA ALA A 57 3.57 -26.51 20.93
C ALA A 57 5.04 -26.49 21.42
N GLY A 58 5.56 -25.37 21.92
CA GLY A 58 6.95 -25.24 22.39
C GLY A 58 8.00 -25.32 21.28
N LYS A 59 7.61 -25.10 20.02
CA LYS A 59 8.50 -25.24 18.85
C LYS A 59 9.20 -23.92 18.51
N PHE A 60 10.09 -23.47 19.40
CA PHE A 60 10.71 -22.14 19.29
C PHE A 60 11.50 -21.89 17.99
N LYS A 61 12.15 -22.92 17.43
CA LYS A 61 12.81 -22.80 16.12
C LYS A 61 11.83 -22.54 14.98
N GLU A 62 10.65 -23.17 15.03
CA GLU A 62 9.58 -22.96 14.05
C GLU A 62 8.98 -21.55 14.18
N VAL A 63 8.80 -21.07 15.42
CA VAL A 63 8.38 -19.69 15.70
C VAL A 63 9.32 -18.68 15.05
N GLU A 64 10.64 -18.80 15.25
CA GLU A 64 11.62 -17.89 14.67
C GLU A 64 11.58 -17.87 13.13
N LEU A 65 11.41 -19.05 12.51
CA LEU A 65 11.28 -19.16 11.05
C LEU A 65 10.00 -18.50 10.55
N LEU A 66 8.87 -18.71 11.23
CA LEU A 66 7.59 -18.13 10.87
C LEU A 66 7.56 -16.60 11.06
N GLU A 67 8.23 -16.07 12.07
CA GLU A 67 8.38 -14.62 12.28
C GLU A 67 9.23 -13.98 11.18
N LYS A 68 10.34 -14.62 10.79
CA LYS A 68 11.14 -14.18 9.63
C LYS A 68 10.31 -14.18 8.36
N GLN A 69 9.56 -15.26 8.13
CA GLN A 69 8.67 -15.38 6.97
C GLN A 69 7.60 -14.29 6.96
N LEU A 70 6.96 -14.01 8.10
CA LEU A 70 5.99 -12.93 8.24
C LEU A 70 6.59 -11.58 7.84
N SER A 71 7.78 -11.25 8.36
CA SER A 71 8.44 -9.99 8.03
C SER A 71 8.77 -9.87 6.53
N SER A 72 9.25 -10.95 5.91
CA SER A 72 9.62 -10.95 4.49
C SER A 72 8.40 -10.85 3.58
N GLU A 73 7.32 -11.57 3.91
CA GLU A 73 6.08 -11.58 3.13
C GLU A 73 5.36 -10.24 3.21
N THR A 74 5.24 -9.64 4.42
CA THR A 74 4.64 -8.31 4.58
C THR A 74 5.42 -7.26 3.79
N ARG A 75 6.75 -7.27 3.87
CA ARG A 75 7.59 -6.35 3.11
C ARG A 75 7.40 -6.52 1.60
N ARG A 76 7.44 -7.76 1.12
CA ARG A 76 7.25 -8.06 -0.31
C ARG A 76 5.88 -7.58 -0.80
N LEU A 77 4.80 -7.83 -0.05
CA LEU A 77 3.46 -7.40 -0.43
C LEU A 77 3.32 -5.87 -0.46
N GLN A 78 3.99 -5.16 0.45
CA GLN A 78 4.06 -3.70 0.43
C GLN A 78 4.80 -3.19 -0.82
N GLU A 79 5.97 -3.75 -1.13
CA GLU A 79 6.75 -3.39 -2.32
C GLU A 79 5.95 -3.66 -3.61
N GLU A 80 5.31 -4.84 -3.72
CA GLU A 80 4.43 -5.17 -4.85
C GLU A 80 3.25 -4.20 -4.97
N CYS A 81 2.73 -3.71 -3.84
CA CYS A 81 1.64 -2.74 -3.85
C CYS A 81 2.09 -1.37 -4.36
N GLU A 82 3.23 -0.87 -3.87
CA GLU A 82 3.77 0.40 -4.32
C GLU A 82 4.09 0.36 -5.82
N VAL A 83 4.74 -0.71 -6.29
CA VAL A 83 5.01 -0.91 -7.72
C VAL A 83 3.72 -0.90 -8.56
N LYS A 84 2.63 -1.50 -8.08
CA LYS A 84 1.33 -1.48 -8.79
C LYS A 84 0.76 -0.08 -8.85
N LYS A 85 0.80 0.68 -7.76
CA LYS A 85 0.32 2.05 -7.71
C LYS A 85 1.16 2.99 -8.58
N GLU A 86 2.48 2.82 -8.58
CA GLU A 86 3.38 3.58 -9.44
C GLU A 86 3.11 3.31 -10.93
N LYS A 87 2.96 2.04 -11.32
CA LYS A 87 2.57 1.67 -12.69
C LYS A 87 1.22 2.26 -13.09
N LEU A 88 0.24 2.21 -12.18
CA LEU A 88 -1.08 2.80 -12.42
C LEU A 88 -0.98 4.32 -12.60
N ARG A 89 -0.25 5.02 -11.71
CA ARG A 89 0.01 6.46 -11.84
C ARG A 89 0.75 6.81 -13.13
N ALA A 90 1.73 5.99 -13.55
CA ALA A 90 2.43 6.18 -14.81
C ALA A 90 1.50 6.02 -16.02
N SER A 91 0.54 5.08 -15.96
CA SER A 91 -0.44 4.90 -17.03
C SER A 91 -1.39 6.09 -17.19
N PHE A 92 -1.65 6.84 -16.11
CA PHE A 92 -2.46 8.07 -16.15
C PHE A 92 -1.75 9.24 -16.83
N ALA A 93 -0.41 9.24 -16.86
CA ALA A 93 0.37 10.28 -17.53
C ALA A 93 0.62 9.98 -19.02
N ALA A 94 0.33 8.75 -19.46
CA ALA A 94 0.55 8.28 -20.83
C ALA A 94 -0.69 8.36 -21.73
N GLY A 95 -1.83 8.81 -21.21
CA GLY A 95 -3.09 9.03 -21.94
C GLY A 95 -3.52 10.48 -21.88
#